data_AF-A0A2T2R0U0-F1
#
_entry.id   AF-A0A2T2R0U0-F1
#
_cell.length_a   1.000
_cell.length_b   1.000
_cell.length_c   1.000
_cell.angle_alpha   90.00
_cell.angle_beta   90.00
_cell.angle_gamma   90.00
#
_symmetry.space_group_name_H-M   'P 1'
#
loop_
_entity.id
_entity.type
_entity.pdbx_description
1 polymer ?
#
loop_
_entity_poly.entity_id
_entity_poly.type
_entity_poly.pdbx_seq_one_letter_code
_entity_poly.pdbx_strand_id
1 'polypeptide(L)'
;NWNPRLEKLANTFWPGPLTVVAKVKDSVDLSNKVVSDQTLAIRVSPHKFTQDITKSVDFPLVSTSANISSLDSPYSIAEVEEMYKDKSPQPDILIDGGSLDPTPPSTIVDTVGELEIIREGSIPTENIFN
;
A
#
# COMPACT_ATOMS: atom_id res chain seq x y z
N ASN A 1 8.30 12.78 -8.17
CA ASN A 1 7.86 14.11 -8.58
C ASN A 1 6.43 14.30 -8.10
N TRP A 2 6.15 15.37 -7.37
CA TRP A 2 4.82 15.68 -6.83
C TRP A 2 4.10 16.58 -7.83
N ASN A 3 3.09 16.06 -8.52
CA ASN A 3 2.36 16.80 -9.55
C ASN A 3 0.96 17.21 -9.07
N PRO A 4 0.27 18.15 -9.75
CA PRO A 4 -1.04 18.64 -9.30
C PRO A 4 -2.14 17.58 -9.21
N ARG A 5 -2.10 16.53 -10.04
CA ARG A 5 -3.09 15.43 -9.99
C ARG A 5 -2.91 14.61 -8.71
N LEU A 6 -1.66 14.22 -8.43
CA LEU A 6 -1.29 13.55 -7.20
C LEU A 6 -1.68 14.41 -5.99
N GLU A 7 -1.35 15.70 -6.00
CA GLU A 7 -1.68 16.63 -4.92
C GLU A 7 -3.20 16.68 -4.63
N LYS A 8 -4.03 16.82 -5.67
CA LYS A 8 -5.49 16.83 -5.54
C LYS A 8 -6.00 15.54 -4.89
N LEU A 9 -5.58 14.39 -5.42
CA LEU A 9 -6.01 13.08 -4.92
C LEU A 9 -5.52 12.82 -3.49
N ALA A 10 -4.26 13.16 -3.19
CA ALA A 10 -3.69 13.02 -1.85
C ALA A 10 -4.46 13.88 -0.84
N ASN A 11 -4.73 15.15 -1.14
CA ASN A 11 -5.48 16.04 -0.25
C ASN A 11 -6.93 15.58 0.00
N THR A 12 -7.48 14.77 -0.90
CA THR A 12 -8.88 14.30 -0.81
C THR A 12 -8.98 12.95 -0.11
N PHE A 13 -8.07 12.01 -0.42
CA PHE A 13 -8.20 10.61 -0.04
C PHE A 13 -7.11 10.11 0.91
N TRP A 14 -6.10 10.93 1.25
CA TRP A 14 -5.13 10.61 2.28
C TRP A 14 -5.38 11.39 3.58
N PRO A 15 -5.17 10.75 4.75
CA PRO A 15 -4.92 9.31 4.96
C PRO A 15 -6.12 8.44 4.59
N GLY A 16 -5.91 7.34 3.86
CA GLY A 16 -7.03 6.53 3.38
C GLY A 16 -6.68 5.38 2.44
N PRO A 17 -7.67 4.79 1.76
CA PRO A 17 -7.52 3.63 0.87
C PRO A 17 -7.13 4.00 -0.57
N LEU A 18 -6.41 5.12 -0.76
CA LEU A 18 -5.82 5.48 -2.05
C LEU A 18 -4.35 5.08 -2.10
N THR A 19 -3.94 4.45 -3.18
CA THR A 19 -2.54 4.26 -3.57
C THR A 19 -2.30 5.04 -4.86
N VAL A 20 -1.23 5.84 -4.92
CA VAL A 20 -0.88 6.63 -6.11
C VAL A 20 0.45 6.17 -6.68
N VAL A 21 0.48 5.90 -7.99
CA VAL A 21 1.74 5.74 -8.72
C VAL A 21 2.32 7.11 -9.04
N ALA A 22 3.57 7.31 -8.66
CA ALA A 22 4.29 8.56 -8.76
C ALA A 22 5.71 8.33 -9.30
N LYS A 23 6.23 9.30 -10.05
CA LYS A 23 7.61 9.25 -10.54
C LYS A 23 8.59 9.34 -9.38
N VAL A 24 9.64 8.51 -9.35
CA VAL A 24 10.74 8.69 -8.39
C VAL A 24 11.55 9.94 -8.71
N LYS A 25 12.30 10.46 -7.75
CA LYS A 25 13.33 11.47 -8.06
C LYS A 25 14.59 10.73 -8.51
N ASP A 26 15.37 11.33 -9.40
CA ASP A 26 16.54 10.69 -10.03
C ASP A 26 17.62 10.24 -9.02
N SER A 27 17.65 10.86 -7.83
CA SER A 27 18.64 10.60 -6.77
C SER A 27 18.15 9.69 -5.64
N VAL A 28 17.04 8.95 -5.84
CA VAL A 28 16.46 8.12 -4.78
C VAL A 28 17.13 6.75 -4.75
N ASP A 29 17.76 6.43 -3.62
CA ASP A 29 18.33 5.12 -3.33
C ASP A 29 17.22 4.17 -2.83
N LEU A 30 16.48 3.58 -3.77
CA LEU A 30 15.49 2.55 -3.50
C LEU A 30 15.80 1.29 -4.32
N SER A 31 15.46 0.14 -3.76
CA SER A 31 15.59 -1.14 -4.46
C SER A 31 14.80 -1.15 -5.77
N ASN A 32 15.39 -1.74 -6.81
CA ASN A 32 14.73 -2.06 -8.09
C ASN A 32 13.51 -3.01 -7.94
N LYS A 33 13.30 -3.60 -6.76
CA LYS A 33 12.08 -4.37 -6.45
C LYS A 33 10.88 -3.49 -6.10
N VAL A 34 11.13 -2.23 -5.73
CA VAL A 34 10.11 -1.26 -5.31
C VAL A 34 9.83 -0.24 -6.42
N VAL A 35 10.83 0.03 -7.26
CA VAL A 35 10.75 0.98 -8.36
C VAL A 35 10.64 0.21 -9.68
N SER A 36 9.61 0.53 -10.48
CA SER A 36 9.44 0.03 -11.85
C SER A 36 9.31 1.22 -12.80
N ASP A 37 10.06 1.23 -13.89
CA ASP A 37 10.00 2.28 -14.93
C ASP A 37 10.11 3.72 -14.39
N GLN A 38 11.01 3.94 -13.41
CA GLN A 38 11.16 5.22 -12.69
C GLN A 38 9.89 5.68 -11.95
N THR A 39 9.01 4.76 -11.59
CA THR A 39 7.80 5.02 -10.79
C THR A 39 7.74 4.10 -9.58
N LEU A 40 6.97 4.50 -8.58
CA LEU A 40 6.62 3.68 -7.43
C LEU A 40 5.20 4.00 -6.96
N ALA A 41 4.60 3.10 -6.20
CA ALA A 41 3.26 3.26 -5.63
C ALA A 41 3.35 3.69 -4.15
N ILE A 42 2.68 4.77 -3.76
CA ILE A 42 2.68 5.32 -2.39
C ILE A 42 1.26 5.28 -1.83
N ARG A 43 1.15 5.00 -0.53
CA ARG A 43 -0.10 5.17 0.24
C ARG A 43 0.21 5.76 1.60
N VAL A 44 -0.68 6.64 2.08
CA VAL A 44 -0.72 7.07 3.48
C VAL A 44 -1.90 6.40 4.16
N SER A 45 -1.63 5.41 5.02
CA SER A 45 -2.67 4.65 5.72
C SER A 45 -3.31 5.47 6.84
N PRO A 46 -4.65 5.39 7.04
CA PRO A 46 -5.32 5.96 8.21
C PRO A 46 -5.12 5.10 9.47
N HIS A 47 -4.62 3.87 9.34
CA HIS A 47 -4.50 2.93 10.45
C HIS A 47 -3.41 3.38 11.44
N LYS A 48 -3.80 3.56 12.71
CA LYS A 48 -2.92 4.12 13.76
C LYS A 48 -1.62 3.36 13.90
N PHE A 49 -1.67 2.03 13.95
CA PHE A 49 -0.47 1.19 14.08
C PHE A 49 0.51 1.42 12.93
N THR A 50 0.03 1.51 11.68
CA THR A 50 0.89 1.77 10.52
C THR A 50 1.52 3.16 10.61
N GLN A 51 0.77 4.17 11.04
CA GLN A 51 1.29 5.53 11.24
C GLN A 51 2.34 5.60 12.35
N ASP A 52 2.13 4.87 13.44
CA ASP A 52 3.06 4.85 14.56
C ASP A 52 4.39 4.19 14.14
N ILE A 53 4.35 3.10 13.37
CA ILE A 53 5.57 2.48 12.82
C ILE A 53 6.26 3.44 11.86
N THR A 54 5.56 4.01 10.86
CA THR A 54 6.20 4.88 9.86
C THR A 54 6.79 6.16 10.46
N LYS A 55 6.25 6.65 11.58
CA LYS A 55 6.83 7.77 12.34
C LYS A 55 8.04 7.36 13.20
N SER A 56 8.15 6.08 13.54
CA SER A 56 9.23 5.55 14.39
C SER A 56 10.49 5.14 13.63
N VAL A 57 10.40 5.04 12.29
CA VAL A 57 11.51 4.67 11.41
C VAL A 57 11.89 5.83 10.49
N ASP A 58 13.13 5.87 10.05
CA ASP A 58 13.69 6.89 9.15
C ASP A 58 13.76 6.42 7.68
N PHE A 59 13.16 5.26 7.38
CA PHE A 59 13.08 4.68 6.05
C PHE A 59 11.62 4.38 5.64
N PRO A 60 11.32 4.32 4.33
CA PRO A 60 9.98 3.95 3.87
C PRO A 60 9.67 2.48 4.16
N LEU A 61 8.42 2.20 4.51
CA LEU A 61 7.93 0.83 4.64
C LEU A 61 7.35 0.35 3.31
N VAL A 62 7.88 -0.76 2.82
CA VAL A 62 7.32 -1.49 1.69
C VAL A 62 6.40 -2.56 2.24
N SER A 63 5.17 -2.63 1.71
CA SER A 63 4.19 -3.64 2.13
C SER A 63 3.44 -4.18 0.93
N THR A 64 3.18 -5.48 0.97
CA THR A 64 2.13 -6.16 0.20
C THR A 64 1.03 -6.61 1.16
N SER A 65 0.00 -7.31 0.67
CA SER A 65 -0.85 -8.11 1.53
C SER A 65 -0.01 -9.17 2.26
N ALA A 66 -0.32 -9.44 3.53
CA ALA A 66 0.44 -10.32 4.41
C ALA A 66 0.14 -11.81 4.16
N ASN A 67 -0.07 -12.18 2.90
CA ASN A 67 -0.39 -13.53 2.46
C ASN A 67 0.74 -14.15 1.65
N ILE A 68 0.80 -15.47 1.67
CA ILE A 68 1.52 -16.23 0.66
C ILE A 68 0.83 -16.01 -0.68
N SER A 69 1.62 -15.83 -1.74
CA SER A 69 1.10 -15.58 -3.09
C SER A 69 0.01 -16.58 -3.48
N SER A 70 -1.07 -16.05 -4.07
CA SER A 70 -2.26 -16.79 -4.50
C SER A 70 -3.21 -17.28 -3.38
N LEU A 71 -2.89 -17.04 -2.11
CA LEU A 71 -3.84 -17.26 -1.01
C LEU A 71 -4.64 -15.99 -0.71
N ASP A 72 -5.75 -16.13 0.00
CA ASP A 72 -6.53 -14.98 0.47
C ASP A 72 -5.73 -14.13 1.48
N SER A 73 -6.08 -12.84 1.56
CA SER A 73 -5.47 -11.95 2.55
C SER A 73 -5.96 -12.30 3.95
N PRO A 74 -5.06 -12.41 4.95
CA PRO A 74 -5.47 -12.65 6.32
C PRO A 74 -5.97 -11.35 6.97
N TYR A 75 -6.94 -11.49 7.86
CA TYR A 75 -7.54 -10.40 8.65
C TYR A 75 -7.35 -10.57 10.16
N SER A 76 -6.64 -11.62 10.58
CA SER A 76 -6.26 -11.87 11.97
C SER A 76 -4.89 -12.54 12.05
N ILE A 77 -4.23 -12.45 13.21
CA ILE A 77 -2.94 -13.12 13.39
C ILE A 77 -3.06 -14.65 13.32
N ALA A 78 -4.16 -15.21 13.80
CA ALA A 78 -4.43 -16.65 13.75
C ALA A 78 -4.48 -17.17 12.30
N GLU A 79 -5.05 -16.39 11.37
CA GLU A 79 -5.03 -16.73 9.94
C GLU A 79 -3.60 -16.69 9.36
N VAL A 80 -2.77 -15.74 9.79
CA VAL A 80 -1.35 -15.70 9.38
C VAL A 80 -0.60 -16.92 9.92
N GLU A 81 -0.79 -17.25 11.20
CA GLU A 81 -0.15 -18.41 11.84
C GLU A 81 -0.53 -19.72 11.13
N GLU A 82 -1.82 -19.93 10.86
CA GLU A 82 -2.25 -21.13 10.14
C GLU A 82 -1.74 -21.14 8.69
N MET A 83 -1.71 -19.98 8.02
CA MET A 83 -1.17 -19.86 6.66
C MET A 83 0.31 -20.27 6.58
N TYR A 84 1.09 -19.94 7.61
CA TYR A 84 2.53 -20.22 7.64
C TYR A 84 2.91 -21.50 8.38
N LYS A 85 2.04 -22.13 9.16
CA LYS A 85 2.31 -23.28 10.05
C LYS A 85 3.34 -24.32 9.56
N ASP A 86 3.25 -24.73 8.30
CA ASP A 86 4.14 -25.73 7.68
C ASP A 86 4.91 -25.18 6.46
N LYS A 87 5.19 -23.87 6.46
CA LYS A 87 5.84 -23.16 5.35
C LYS A 87 7.24 -22.69 5.71
N SER A 88 8.07 -22.53 4.69
CA SER A 88 9.40 -21.96 4.82
C SER A 88 9.66 -21.02 3.62
N PRO A 89 10.23 -19.83 3.84
CA PRO A 89 10.60 -19.27 5.15
C PRO A 89 9.37 -18.84 5.98
N GLN A 90 9.56 -18.78 7.30
CA GLN A 90 8.62 -18.17 8.24
C GLN A 90 8.85 -16.65 8.29
N PRO A 91 7.84 -15.85 8.67
CA PRO A 91 8.03 -14.44 9.00
C PRO A 91 8.95 -14.30 10.22
N ASP A 92 9.91 -13.37 10.18
CA ASP A 92 10.81 -13.13 11.32
C ASP A 92 10.05 -12.60 12.55
N ILE A 93 9.00 -11.81 12.31
CA ILE A 93 8.17 -11.19 13.34
C ILE A 93 6.71 -11.20 12.86
N LEU A 94 5.81 -11.61 13.77
CA LEU A 94 4.38 -11.38 13.66
C LEU A 94 3.96 -10.39 14.74
N ILE A 95 3.17 -9.38 14.37
CA ILE A 95 2.66 -8.39 15.32
C ILE A 95 1.14 -8.46 15.32
N ASP A 96 0.57 -8.79 16.48
CA ASP A 96 -0.88 -8.82 16.66
C ASP A 96 -1.43 -7.41 16.84
N GLY A 97 -2.08 -6.91 15.79
CA GLY A 97 -2.81 -5.63 15.79
C GLY A 97 -4.31 -5.77 16.06
N GLY A 98 -4.78 -6.97 16.42
CA GLY A 98 -6.19 -7.32 16.47
C GLY A 98 -6.75 -7.79 15.12
N SER A 99 -8.07 -7.91 15.06
CA SER A 99 -8.79 -8.31 13.85
C SER A 99 -9.16 -7.12 12.99
N LEU A 100 -9.11 -7.29 11.67
CA LEU A 100 -9.54 -6.32 10.68
C LEU A 100 -10.87 -6.74 10.05
N ASP A 101 -11.72 -5.78 9.71
CA ASP A 101 -12.89 -6.08 8.89
C ASP A 101 -12.45 -6.37 7.44
N PRO A 102 -13.06 -7.37 6.77
CA PRO A 102 -12.83 -7.61 5.35
C PRO A 102 -13.30 -6.42 4.51
N THR A 103 -12.34 -5.64 4.00
CA THR A 103 -12.61 -4.50 3.10
C THR A 103 -11.92 -4.69 1.76
N PRO A 104 -12.48 -4.17 0.64
CA PRO A 104 -11.77 -4.13 -0.62
C PRO A 104 -10.39 -3.49 -0.47
N PRO A 105 -9.38 -3.92 -1.25
CA PRO A 105 -8.04 -3.36 -1.17
C PRO A 105 -8.04 -1.87 -1.60
N SER A 106 -6.91 -1.19 -1.45
CA SER A 106 -6.81 0.21 -1.90
C SER A 106 -7.03 0.36 -3.40
N THR A 107 -7.66 1.46 -3.80
CA THR A 107 -7.72 1.89 -5.19
C THR A 107 -6.34 2.38 -5.61
N ILE A 108 -5.83 1.92 -6.76
CA ILE A 108 -4.53 2.32 -7.30
C ILE A 108 -4.73 3.21 -8.53
N VAL A 109 -4.13 4.39 -8.51
CA VAL A 109 -4.25 5.39 -9.59
C VAL A 109 -2.87 5.79 -10.10
N ASP A 110 -2.67 5.74 -11.42
CA ASP A 110 -1.50 6.33 -12.06
C ASP A 110 -1.69 7.84 -12.24
N THR A 111 -0.70 8.62 -11.80
CA THR A 111 -0.67 10.08 -11.95
C THR A 111 0.51 10.57 -12.79
N VAL A 112 1.38 9.67 -13.28
CA VAL A 112 2.60 10.02 -14.02
C VAL A 112 2.29 10.26 -15.51
N GLY A 113 1.53 9.37 -16.12
CA GLY A 113 1.06 9.47 -17.51
C GLY A 113 -0.28 10.19 -17.62
N GLU A 114 -1.20 9.62 -18.42
CA GLU A 114 -2.62 9.96 -18.32
C GLU A 114 -3.18 9.46 -16.98
N LEU A 115 -4.18 10.16 -16.46
CA LEU A 115 -4.82 9.74 -15.21
C LEU A 115 -5.58 8.43 -15.44
N GLU A 116 -5.10 7.34 -14.85
CA GLU A 116 -5.63 6.00 -15.07
C GLU A 116 -5.84 5.27 -13.74
N ILE A 117 -6.93 4.50 -13.64
CA ILE A 117 -7.16 3.60 -12.51
C ILE A 117 -6.55 2.24 -12.86
N ILE A 118 -5.43 1.91 -12.21
CA ILE A 118 -4.75 0.62 -12.37
C ILE A 118 -5.58 -0.50 -11.72
N ARG A 119 -6.20 -0.19 -10.58
CA ARG A 119 -7.08 -1.11 -9.85
C ARG A 119 -8.14 -0.35 -9.08
N GLU A 120 -9.40 -0.69 -9.32
CA GLU A 120 -10.49 -0.23 -8.47
C GLU A 120 -10.49 -0.99 -7.13
N GLY A 121 -10.68 -0.25 -6.04
CA GLY A 121 -10.64 -0.75 -4.67
C GLY A 121 -11.71 -0.07 -3.81
N SER A 122 -11.38 0.31 -2.57
CA SER A 122 -12.36 0.93 -1.66
C SER A 122 -12.83 2.33 -2.08
N ILE A 123 -12.17 2.97 -3.04
CA ILE A 123 -12.60 4.26 -3.62
C ILE A 123 -13.20 3.97 -5.00
N PRO A 124 -14.51 4.23 -5.20
CA PRO A 124 -15.16 4.07 -6.48
C PRO A 124 -14.53 4.94 -7.57
N THR A 125 -14.49 4.42 -8.79
CA THR A 125 -13.89 5.08 -9.96
C THR A 125 -14.44 6.50 -10.20
N GLU A 126 -15.75 6.69 -10.05
CA GLU A 126 -16.41 7.99 -10.18
C GLU A 126 -15.81 9.08 -9.27
N ASN A 127 -15.35 8.72 -8.08
CA ASN A 127 -14.79 9.68 -7.13
C ASN A 127 -13.38 10.13 -7.51
N ILE A 128 -12.64 9.34 -8.30
CA ILE A 128 -11.27 9.67 -8.73
C ILE A 128 -11.27 10.72 -9.83
N PHE A 129 -12.28 10.71 -10.72
CA PHE A 129 -12.35 11.60 -11.87
C PHE A 129 -13.10 12.92 -11.60
N ASN A 130 -13.77 13.04 -10.46
CA ASN A 130 -14.37 14.29 -9.96
C ASN A 130 -13.29 15.26 -9.45
#